data_AF-A0A973SX21-F1
#
_entry.id   AF-A0A973SX21-F1
#
_cell.length_a   1.000
_cell.length_b   1.000
_cell.length_c   1.000
_cell.angle_alpha   90.00
_cell.angle_beta   90.00
_cell.angle_gamma   90.00
#
_symmetry.space_group_name_H-M   'P 1'
#
loop_
_entity.id
_entity.type
_entity.pdbx_description
1 polymer ?
#
loop_
_entity_poly.entity_id
_entity_poly.type
_entity_poly.pdbx_seq_one_letter_code
_entity_poly.pdbx_strand_id
1 'polypeptide(L)'
;MTDKPLRLGTRRSALAMAQSGHVAAELTRRTGRAVELVEITTYGDTSRENLAQIGGTGVFVSALRDALAEGTVDFAVHSRKALPTAAPAGLALAAVPP
;
A
#
# COMPACT_ATOMS: atom_id res chain seq x y z
N MET A 1 21.56 -9.45 11.44
CA MET A 1 20.29 -9.33 10.70
C MET A 1 19.80 -7.91 10.95
N THR A 2 19.50 -7.14 9.90
CA THR A 2 19.15 -5.72 10.05
C THR A 2 17.88 -5.57 10.87
N ASP A 3 18.05 -5.02 12.08
CA ASP A 3 17.04 -4.78 13.11
C ASP A 3 16.05 -3.65 12.76
N LYS A 4 16.02 -3.25 11.48
CA LYS A 4 15.20 -2.14 11.02
C LYS A 4 13.76 -2.60 10.77
N PRO A 5 12.76 -1.84 11.23
CA PRO A 5 11.36 -2.10 10.92
C PRO A 5 11.14 -2.22 9.41
N LEU A 6 10.18 -3.05 9.01
CA LEU A 6 9.67 -3.05 7.65
C LEU A 6 8.72 -1.85 7.46
N ARG A 7 8.83 -1.16 6.34
CA ARG A 7 8.00 -0.01 5.99
C ARG A 7 6.82 -0.48 5.14
N LEU A 8 5.63 -0.40 5.71
CA LEU A 8 4.37 -0.74 5.06
C LEU A 8 3.71 0.53 4.50
N GLY A 9 3.69 0.67 3.17
CA GLY A 9 2.96 1.75 2.51
C GLY A 9 1.44 1.56 2.61
N THR A 10 0.74 2.61 3.02
CA THR A 10 -0.72 2.61 3.13
C THR A 10 -1.33 3.96 2.75
N ARG A 11 -2.58 3.94 2.27
CA ARG A 11 -3.35 5.18 2.12
C ARG A 11 -3.85 5.68 3.48
N ARG A 12 -4.14 6.98 3.56
CA ARG A 12 -4.64 7.66 4.78
C ARG A 12 -6.10 7.41 5.13
N SER A 13 -6.87 6.75 4.27
CA SER A 13 -8.27 6.44 4.56
C SER A 13 -8.39 5.51 5.77
N ALA A 14 -9.39 5.70 6.63
CA ALA A 14 -9.58 4.89 7.84
C ALA A 14 -9.60 3.37 7.55
N LEU A 15 -10.25 2.96 6.46
CA LEU A 15 -10.28 1.55 6.04
C LEU A 15 -8.89 1.03 5.64
N ALA A 16 -8.12 1.80 4.88
CA ALA A 16 -6.76 1.42 4.50
C ALA A 16 -5.84 1.31 5.73
N MET A 17 -5.90 2.28 6.64
CA MET A 17 -5.13 2.23 7.90
C MET A 17 -5.51 1.01 8.74
N ALA A 18 -6.79 0.66 8.83
CA ALA A 18 -7.24 -0.54 9.55
C ALA A 18 -6.73 -1.84 8.90
N GLN A 19 -6.84 -1.95 7.57
CA GLN A 19 -6.35 -3.12 6.82
C GLN A 19 -4.84 -3.28 6.96
N SER A 20 -4.10 -2.19 6.77
CA SER A 20 -2.64 -2.15 6.90
C SER A 20 -2.19 -2.44 8.33
N GLY A 21 -2.87 -1.88 9.33
CA GLY A 21 -2.59 -2.15 10.74
C GLY A 21 -2.78 -3.61 11.13
N HIS A 22 -3.81 -4.28 10.60
CA HIS A 22 -4.01 -5.71 10.80
C HIS A 22 -2.83 -6.52 10.25
N VAL A 23 -2.43 -6.25 8.99
CA VAL A 23 -1.31 -6.95 8.36
C VAL A 23 0.02 -6.68 9.09
N ALA A 24 0.25 -5.45 9.53
CA ALA A 24 1.44 -5.08 10.29
C ALA A 24 1.53 -5.83 11.63
N ALA A 25 0.42 -5.91 12.36
CA ALA A 25 0.34 -6.65 13.62
C ALA A 25 0.57 -8.16 13.41
N GLU A 26 0.00 -8.73 12.35
CA GLU A 26 0.17 -10.14 12.00
C GLU A 26 1.63 -10.47 11.65
N LEU A 27 2.25 -9.66 10.79
CA LEU A 27 3.64 -9.83 10.38
C LEU A 27 4.59 -9.69 11.57
N THR A 28 4.37 -8.68 12.42
CA THR A 28 5.17 -8.49 13.64
C THR A 28 5.07 -9.70 14.55
N ARG A 29 3.85 -10.20 14.78
CA ARG A 29 3.61 -11.37 15.63
C ARG A 29 4.27 -12.65 15.10
N ARG A 30 4.26 -12.86 13.79
CA ARG A 30 4.82 -14.08 13.16
C ARG A 30 6.33 -14.06 13.01
N THR A 31 6.90 -12.89 12.76
CA THR A 31 8.31 -12.76 12.37
C THR A 31 9.20 -12.19 13.47
N GLY A 32 8.60 -11.57 14.49
CA GLY A 32 9.32 -10.80 15.50
C GLY A 32 9.89 -9.47 14.98
N ARG A 33 9.71 -9.15 13.69
CA ARG A 33 10.21 -7.92 13.07
C ARG A 33 9.13 -6.84 13.11
N ALA A 34 9.47 -5.67 13.65
CA ALA A 34 8.57 -4.53 13.68
C ALA A 34 8.14 -4.09 12.27
N VAL A 35 6.91 -3.58 12.16
CA VAL A 35 6.37 -3.00 10.93
C VAL A 35 5.89 -1.59 11.23
N GLU A 36 6.38 -0.62 10.47
CA GLU A 36 5.99 0.80 10.53
C GLU A 36 5.04 1.12 9.38
N LEU A 37 3.95 1.82 9.67
CA LEU A 37 3.02 2.30 8.65
C LEU A 37 3.53 3.62 8.08
N VAL A 38 3.75 3.66 6.77
CA VAL A 38 4.14 4.86 6.04
C VAL A 38 2.93 5.33 5.24
N GLU A 39 2.39 6.49 5.61
CA GLU A 39 1.26 7.09 4.92
C GLU A 39 1.69 7.67 3.57
N ILE A 40 1.07 7.16 2.50
CA ILE A 40 1.26 7.66 1.15
C ILE A 40 0.03 8.46 0.76
N THR A 41 0.22 9.76 0.53
CA THR A 41 -0.82 10.65 0.03
C THR A 41 -0.97 10.42 -1.47
N THR A 42 -2.16 9.98 -1.90
CA THR A 42 -2.48 9.85 -3.32
C THR A 42 -3.17 11.12 -3.84
N TYR A 43 -3.10 11.40 -5.14
CA TYR A 43 -3.82 12.53 -5.73
C TYR A 43 -5.33 12.45 -5.46
N GLY A 44 -5.90 11.24 -5.51
CA GLY A 44 -7.31 11.04 -5.19
C GLY A 44 -7.66 11.23 -3.71
N ASP A 45 -6.67 11.35 -2.81
CA ASP A 45 -6.91 11.76 -1.44
C ASP A 45 -7.01 13.29 -1.30
N THR A 46 -6.40 14.07 -2.19
CA THR A 46 -6.37 15.54 -2.11
C THR A 46 -7.33 16.22 -3.08
N SER A 47 -7.71 15.54 -4.17
CA SER A 47 -8.62 16.08 -5.18
C SER A 47 -10.09 15.91 -4.80
N ARG A 48 -10.89 16.95 -5.06
CA ARG A 48 -12.37 16.93 -4.96
C ARG A 48 -13.04 16.63 -6.31
N GLU A 49 -12.25 16.41 -7.35
CA GLU A 49 -12.77 16.12 -8.69
C GLU A 49 -13.41 14.73 -8.75
N ASN A 50 -14.37 14.56 -9.67
CA ASN A 50 -15.06 13.30 -9.80
C ASN A 50 -14.07 12.21 -10.25
N LEU A 51 -14.08 11.05 -9.59
CA LEU A 51 -13.22 9.89 -9.91
C LEU A 51 -13.21 9.54 -11.42
N ALA A 52 -14.34 9.76 -12.10
CA ALA A 52 -14.50 9.50 -13.53
C ALA A 52 -13.66 10.45 -14.41
N GLN A 53 -13.33 11.65 -13.93
CA GLN A 53 -12.55 12.66 -14.68
C GLN A 53 -11.04 12.54 -14.47
N ILE A 54 -10.58 11.93 -13.38
CA ILE A 54 -9.16 11.85 -13.00
C ILE A 54 -8.43 10.67 -13.71
N GLY A 55 -9.13 9.87 -14.52
CA GLY A 55 -8.50 8.77 -15.27
C GLY A 55 -8.58 7.39 -14.63
N GLY A 56 -9.57 7.15 -13.77
CA GLY A 56 -9.95 5.79 -13.32
C GLY A 56 -9.05 5.18 -12.23
N THR A 57 -9.14 3.86 -12.06
CA THR A 57 -8.60 3.07 -10.93
C THR A 57 -7.10 3.25 -10.66
N GLY A 58 -6.33 3.72 -11.66
CA GLY A 58 -4.88 3.91 -11.57
C GLY A 58 -4.42 5.00 -10.59
N VAL A 59 -5.25 6.01 -10.34
CA VAL A 59 -4.89 7.22 -9.56
C VAL A 59 -4.58 6.90 -8.09
N PHE A 60 -5.18 5.84 -7.54
CA PHE A 60 -4.96 5.43 -6.14
C PHE A 60 -3.82 4.43 -5.96
N VAL A 61 -3.38 3.81 -7.06
CA VAL A 61 -2.40 2.73 -7.04
C VAL A 61 -1.04 3.24 -7.50
N SER A 62 -0.97 4.29 -8.33
CA SER A 62 0.29 4.85 -8.83
C SER A 62 1.20 5.26 -7.67
N ALA A 63 0.76 6.12 -6.75
CA ALA A 63 1.65 6.64 -5.71
C ALA A 63 2.22 5.55 -4.78
N LEU A 64 1.45 4.50 -4.47
CA LEU A 64 1.95 3.36 -3.68
C LEU A 64 2.91 2.48 -4.49
N ARG A 65 2.69 2.32 -5.79
CA ARG A 65 3.64 1.64 -6.68
C ARG A 65 4.92 2.42 -6.87
N ASP A 66 4.83 3.74 -7.01
CA ASP A 66 5.98 4.63 -7.12
C ASP A 66 6.81 4.57 -5.83
N ALA A 67 6.16 4.65 -4.67
CA ALA A 67 6.83 4.49 -3.38
C ALA A 67 7.51 3.12 -3.20
N LEU A 68 6.96 2.05 -3.78
CA LEU A 68 7.61 0.74 -3.81
C LEU A 68 8.81 0.71 -4.76
N ALA A 69 8.66 1.27 -5.97
CA ALA A 69 9.70 1.29 -6.99
C ALA A 69 10.91 2.15 -6.56
N GLU A 70 10.66 3.23 -5.83
CA GLU A 70 11.68 4.11 -5.25
C GLU A 70 12.32 3.54 -3.98
N GLY A 71 11.78 2.46 -3.42
CA GLY A 71 12.26 1.87 -2.16
C GLY A 71 11.94 2.71 -0.92
N THR A 72 11.00 3.64 -1.03
CA THR A 72 10.47 4.44 0.10
C THR A 72 9.72 3.55 1.09
N VAL A 73 9.01 2.55 0.58
CA VAL A 73 8.36 1.50 1.38
C VAL A 73 8.80 0.11 0.90
N ASP A 74 8.76 -0.88 1.79
CA ASP A 74 9.21 -2.25 1.49
C ASP A 74 8.08 -3.10 0.90
N PHE A 75 6.83 -2.83 1.29
CA PHE A 75 5.63 -3.48 0.78
C PHE A 75 4.40 -2.58 0.98
N ALA A 76 3.28 -2.90 0.32
CA ALA A 76 2.02 -2.16 0.43
C ALA A 76 0.82 -3.09 0.58
N VAL A 77 -0.23 -2.60 1.25
CA VAL A 77 -1.51 -3.30 1.41
C VAL A 77 -2.60 -2.55 0.66
N HIS A 78 -3.39 -3.28 -0.13
CA HIS A 78 -4.53 -2.76 -0.87
C HIS A 78 -5.72 -3.70 -0.79
N SER A 79 -6.91 -3.12 -0.92
CA SER A 79 -8.09 -3.90 -1.27
C SER A 79 -7.92 -4.49 -2.67
N ARG A 80 -8.04 -5.82 -2.80
CA ARG A 80 -7.82 -6.56 -4.06
C ARG A 80 -8.59 -5.99 -5.26
N LYS A 81 -9.81 -5.50 -5.05
CA LYS A 81 -10.66 -4.89 -6.09
C LYS A 81 -10.05 -3.65 -6.75
N ALA A 82 -9.10 -3.00 -6.09
CA ALA A 82 -8.46 -1.78 -6.58
C ALA A 82 -7.19 -2.07 -7.40
N LEU A 83 -6.70 -3.32 -7.41
CA LEU A 83 -5.51 -3.67 -8.17
C LEU A 83 -5.86 -3.77 -9.66
N PRO A 84 -5.07 -3.13 -10.55
CA PRO A 84 -5.15 -3.35 -11.99
C PRO A 84 -4.96 -4.84 -12.32
N THR A 85 -5.63 -5.31 -13.37
CA THR A 85 -5.51 -6.69 -13.86
C THR A 85 -4.11 -6.98 -14.42
N ALA A 86 -3.46 -5.97 -14.99
CA ALA A 86 -2.07 -6.05 -15.40
C ALA A 86 -1.12 -5.85 -14.20
N ALA A 87 -0.23 -6.81 -13.99
CA ALA A 87 0.88 -6.67 -13.06
C ALA A 87 1.85 -5.58 -13.59
N PRO A 88 2.26 -4.62 -12.76
CA PRO A 88 3.24 -3.63 -13.16
C PRO A 88 4.63 -4.27 -13.22
N ALA A 89 5.50 -3.79 -14.11
CA ALA A 89 6.87 -4.26 -14.15
C ALA A 89 7.58 -4.00 -12.80
N GLY A 90 8.32 -4.99 -12.31
CA GLY A 90 9.11 -4.86 -11.08
C GLY A 90 8.36 -5.03 -9.76
N LEU A 91 7.02 -5.19 -9.77
CA LEU A 91 6.25 -5.50 -8.55
C LEU A 91 5.44 -6.79 -8.73
N ALA A 92 5.20 -7.49 -7.63
CA ALA A 92 4.40 -8.71 -7.59
C ALA A 92 3.34 -8.65 -6.48
N LEU A 93 2.21 -9.31 -6.71
CA LEU A 93 1.26 -9.60 -5.64
C LEU A 93 1.84 -10.73 -4.78
N ALA A 94 2.46 -10.36 -3.66
CA ALA A 94 3.18 -11.32 -2.81
C ALA A 94 2.25 -12.19 -1.94
N ALA A 95 1.08 -11.69 -1.57
CA ALA A 95 0.16 -12.39 -0.67
C ALA A 95 -1.30 -11.92 -0.83
N VAL A 96 -2.23 -12.80 -0.46
CA VAL A 96 -3.64 -12.48 -0.23
C VAL A 96 -4.00 -13.01 1.16
N PRO A 97 -4.20 -12.14 2.17
CA PRO A 97 -4.63 -12.56 3.50
C PRO A 97 -6.07 -13.13 3.46
N PRO A 98 -6.44 -14.00 4.43
CA PRO A 98 -7.74 -14.66 4.49
C PRO A 98 -8.93 -13.70 4.64
#